data_AF-A0A2T4KG41-F1
#
_entry.id   AF-A0A2T4KG41-F1
#
_cell.length_a   1.000
_cell.length_b   1.000
_cell.length_c   1.000
_cell.angle_alpha   90.00
_cell.angle_beta   90.00
_cell.angle_gamma   90.00
#
_symmetry.space_group_name_H-M   'P 1'
#
loop_
_entity.id
_entity.type
_entity.pdbx_description
1 polymer ?
#
loop_
_entity_poly.entity_id
_entity_poly.type
_entity_poly.pdbx_seq_one_letter_code
_entity_poly.pdbx_strand_id
1 'polypeptide(L)'
;MITEILKAYDDMAIPAMNVSQLRGEIERLSELIGYLTEKSKAYREEGDIKGAEAIELIILDDLGSGFDSVYSQFQEEIKTWEQKYKRFENVCTYYGVSVPTLKDNNVIQFRKGVKQ
;
A
#
# COMPACT_ATOMS: atom_id res chain seq x y z
N MET A 1 0.16 -30.57 0.29
CA MET A 1 1.40 -29.76 0.23
C MET A 1 1.34 -28.70 -0.87
N ILE A 2 1.76 -28.97 -2.11
CA ILE A 2 1.87 -27.91 -3.16
C ILE A 2 0.54 -27.22 -3.42
N THR A 3 -0.57 -27.96 -3.53
CA THR A 3 -1.90 -27.39 -3.78
C THR A 3 -2.37 -26.42 -2.68
N GLU A 4 -1.99 -26.64 -1.42
CA GLU A 4 -2.39 -25.76 -0.31
C GLU A 4 -1.54 -24.51 -0.26
N ILE A 5 -0.25 -24.63 -0.54
CA ILE A 5 0.66 -23.49 -0.69
C ILE A 5 0.20 -22.60 -1.84
N LEU A 6 -0.11 -23.19 -3.01
CA LEU A 6 -0.59 -22.46 -4.18
C LEU A 6 -1.92 -21.75 -3.89
N LYS A 7 -2.88 -22.42 -3.24
CA LYS A 7 -4.15 -21.78 -2.83
C LYS A 7 -3.92 -20.61 -1.88
N ALA A 8 -3.04 -20.75 -0.90
CA ALA A 8 -2.74 -19.67 0.03
C ALA A 8 -1.99 -18.50 -0.64
N TYR A 9 -1.17 -18.80 -1.65
CA TYR A 9 -0.55 -17.79 -2.52
C TYR A 9 -1.59 -17.05 -3.36
N ASP A 10 -2.48 -17.77 -4.05
CA ASP A 10 -3.53 -17.17 -4.87
C ASP A 10 -4.46 -16.29 -4.00
N ASP A 11 -4.78 -16.75 -2.79
CA ASP A 11 -5.61 -16.00 -1.83
C ASP A 11 -5.01 -14.63 -1.48
N MET A 12 -3.67 -14.52 -1.36
CA MET A 12 -2.95 -13.29 -0.99
C MET A 12 -2.49 -12.45 -2.19
N ALA A 13 -2.41 -13.03 -3.39
CA ALA A 13 -1.94 -12.36 -4.59
C ALA A 13 -2.86 -11.21 -5.03
N ILE A 14 -4.18 -11.41 -5.02
CA ILE A 14 -5.14 -10.36 -5.42
C ILE A 14 -5.02 -9.13 -4.49
N PRO A 15 -5.08 -9.26 -3.15
CA PRO A 15 -4.85 -8.13 -2.27
C PRO A 15 -3.49 -7.46 -2.46
N ALA A 16 -2.43 -8.22 -2.71
CA ALA A 16 -1.10 -7.65 -2.97
C ALA A 16 -1.11 -6.75 -4.22
N MET A 17 -1.79 -7.19 -5.29
CA MET A 17 -1.96 -6.40 -6.50
C MET A 17 -2.76 -5.13 -6.23
N ASN A 18 -3.88 -5.24 -5.51
CA ASN A 18 -4.73 -4.10 -5.15
C ASN A 18 -3.97 -3.07 -4.30
N VAL A 19 -3.24 -3.50 -3.27
CA VAL A 19 -2.36 -2.64 -2.45
C VAL A 19 -1.35 -1.90 -3.33
N SER A 20 -0.72 -2.60 -4.28
CA SER A 20 0.25 -1.97 -5.18
C SER A 20 -0.39 -0.93 -6.11
N GLN A 21 -1.59 -1.20 -6.63
CA GLN A 21 -2.32 -0.26 -7.47
C GLN A 21 -2.72 0.98 -6.68
N LEU A 22 -3.35 0.79 -5.51
CA LEU A 22 -3.79 1.88 -4.65
C LEU A 22 -2.60 2.76 -4.19
N ARG A 23 -1.45 2.16 -3.88
CA ARG A 23 -0.22 2.93 -3.59
C ARG A 23 0.19 3.81 -4.76
N GLY A 24 0.21 3.28 -5.98
CA GLY A 24 0.56 4.06 -7.17
C GLY A 24 -0.42 5.21 -7.43
N GLU A 25 -1.72 4.99 -7.18
CA GLU A 25 -2.75 6.04 -7.29
C GLU A 25 -2.56 7.14 -6.24
N ILE A 26 -2.23 6.79 -4.99
CA ILE A 26 -1.90 7.73 -3.91
C ILE A 26 -0.68 8.57 -4.30
N GLU A 27 0.38 7.94 -4.80
CA GLU A 27 1.60 8.62 -5.24
C GLU A 27 1.31 9.61 -6.37
N ARG A 28 0.55 9.17 -7.40
CA ARG A 28 0.15 10.03 -8.51
C ARG A 28 -0.67 11.24 -8.06
N LEU A 29 -1.64 11.04 -7.17
CA LEU A 29 -2.47 12.12 -6.64
C LEU A 29 -1.64 13.09 -5.79
N SER A 30 -0.74 12.57 -4.96
CA SER A 30 0.17 13.39 -4.15
C SER A 30 1.07 14.27 -5.02
N GLU A 31 1.63 13.72 -6.10
CA GLU A 31 2.45 14.46 -7.06
C GLU A 31 1.65 15.57 -7.76
N LEU A 32 0.43 15.25 -8.23
CA LEU A 32 -0.44 16.23 -8.88
C LEU A 32 -0.85 17.36 -7.93
N ILE A 33 -1.24 17.04 -6.70
CA ILE A 33 -1.58 18.02 -5.66
C ILE A 33 -0.37 18.92 -5.37
N GLY A 34 0.81 18.33 -5.23
CA GLY A 34 2.06 19.08 -5.01
C GLY A 34 2.35 20.06 -6.14
N TYR A 35 2.25 19.60 -7.40
CA TYR A 35 2.45 20.44 -8.58
C TYR A 35 1.46 21.61 -8.64
N LEU A 36 0.16 21.34 -8.43
CA LEU A 36 -0.87 22.38 -8.46
C LEU A 36 -0.71 23.37 -7.31
N THR A 37 -0.26 22.91 -6.14
CA THR A 37 0.05 23.78 -5.00
C THR A 37 1.14 24.79 -5.36
N GLU A 38 2.23 24.34 -5.97
CA GLU A 38 3.30 25.25 -6.44
C GLU A 38 2.82 26.20 -7.54
N LYS A 39 1.95 25.74 -8.44
CA LYS A 39 1.32 26.62 -9.43
C LYS A 39 0.45 27.69 -8.80
N SER A 40 -0.39 27.35 -7.82
CA SER A 40 -1.20 28.36 -7.13
C SER A 40 -0.32 29.45 -6.51
N LYS A 41 0.79 29.07 -5.86
CA LYS A 41 1.76 30.02 -5.30
C LYS A 41 2.31 30.98 -6.36
N ALA A 42 2.75 30.45 -7.49
CA ALA A 42 3.27 31.27 -8.59
C ALA A 42 2.23 32.27 -9.11
N TYR A 43 0.96 31.85 -9.26
CA TYR A 43 -0.12 32.74 -9.68
C TYR A 43 -0.38 33.86 -8.66
N ARG A 44 -0.30 33.55 -7.35
CA ARG A 44 -0.39 34.57 -6.30
C ARG A 44 0.76 35.57 -6.38
N GLU A 45 1.98 35.10 -6.63
CA GLU A 45 3.17 35.95 -6.79
C GLU A 45 3.07 36.87 -8.01
N GLU A 46 2.46 36.40 -9.10
CA GLU A 46 2.16 37.17 -10.31
C GLU A 46 0.96 38.13 -10.17
N GLY A 47 0.24 38.07 -9.03
CA GLY A 47 -0.94 38.89 -8.75
C GLY A 47 -2.25 38.35 -9.31
N ASP A 48 -2.25 37.17 -9.93
CA ASP A 48 -3.48 36.47 -10.36
C ASP A 48 -4.09 35.69 -9.19
N ILE A 49 -4.72 36.42 -8.28
CA ILE A 49 -5.35 35.87 -7.08
C ILE A 49 -6.50 34.91 -7.45
N LYS A 50 -7.28 35.23 -8.48
CA LYS A 50 -8.43 34.41 -8.88
C LYS A 50 -7.98 33.08 -9.51
N GLY A 51 -6.93 33.10 -10.32
CA GLY A 51 -6.34 31.88 -10.88
C GLY A 51 -5.79 30.96 -9.80
N ALA A 52 -5.11 31.53 -8.80
CA ALA A 52 -4.63 30.79 -7.64
C ALA A 52 -5.78 30.16 -6.82
N GLU A 53 -6.81 30.93 -6.48
CA GLU A 53 -7.97 30.44 -5.73
C GLU A 53 -8.72 29.33 -6.47
N ALA A 54 -8.84 29.43 -7.80
CA ALA A 54 -9.46 28.38 -8.61
C ALA A 54 -8.67 27.06 -8.54
N ILE A 55 -7.33 27.12 -8.57
CA ILE A 55 -6.48 25.93 -8.42
C ILE A 55 -6.64 25.33 -7.01
N GLU A 56 -6.65 26.16 -5.98
CA GLU A 56 -6.81 25.72 -4.58
C GLU A 56 -8.16 25.01 -4.35
N LEU A 57 -9.24 25.51 -4.97
CA LEU A 57 -10.54 24.84 -4.92
C LEU A 57 -10.50 23.47 -5.60
N ILE A 58 -9.87 23.34 -6.77
CA ILE A 58 -9.69 22.03 -7.43
C ILE A 58 -8.90 21.07 -6.54
N ILE A 59 -7.84 21.55 -5.88
CA ILE A 59 -7.05 20.73 -4.96
C ILE A 59 -7.92 20.23 -3.81
N LEU A 60 -8.71 21.11 -3.19
CA LEU A 60 -9.50 20.76 -2.01
C LEU A 60 -10.71 19.87 -2.36
N ASP A 61 -11.50 20.30 -3.34
CA ASP A 61 -12.81 19.71 -3.63
C ASP A 61 -12.67 18.43 -4.46
N ASP A 62 -11.83 18.45 -5.51
CA ASP A 62 -11.73 17.33 -6.46
C ASP A 62 -10.62 16.34 -6.10
N LEU A 63 -9.43 16.85 -5.79
CA LEU A 63 -8.26 15.99 -5.59
C LEU A 63 -8.10 15.50 -4.16
N GLY A 64 -8.36 16.37 -3.18
CA GLY A 64 -8.27 16.04 -1.75
C GLY A 64 -9.28 14.94 -1.37
N SER A 65 -10.53 15.11 -1.79
CA SER A 65 -11.57 14.09 -1.57
C SER A 65 -11.24 12.76 -2.25
N GLY A 66 -10.71 12.80 -3.48
CA GLY A 66 -10.23 11.63 -4.21
C GLY A 66 -9.06 10.94 -3.50
N PHE A 67 -8.09 11.71 -3.00
CA PHE A 67 -6.95 11.20 -2.24
C PHE A 67 -7.40 10.49 -0.97
N ASP A 68 -8.26 11.12 -0.17
CA ASP A 68 -8.76 10.55 1.09
C ASP A 68 -9.53 9.25 0.86
N SER A 69 -10.30 9.18 -0.22
CA SER A 69 -11.01 7.96 -0.61
C SER A 69 -10.05 6.82 -0.96
N VAL A 70 -9.07 7.08 -1.84
CA VAL A 70 -8.08 6.07 -2.25
C VAL A 70 -7.21 5.64 -1.06
N TYR A 71 -6.81 6.59 -0.21
CA TYR A 71 -6.04 6.30 0.99
C TYR A 71 -6.81 5.41 1.97
N SER A 72 -8.11 5.67 2.15
CA SER A 72 -8.97 4.83 2.99
C SER A 72 -9.06 3.39 2.44
N GLN A 73 -9.26 3.23 1.13
CA GLN A 73 -9.26 1.92 0.46
C GLN A 73 -7.92 1.20 0.62
N PHE A 74 -6.81 1.92 0.49
CA PHE A 74 -5.46 1.36 0.72
C PHE A 74 -5.30 0.82 2.13
N GLN A 75 -5.76 1.56 3.15
CA GLN A 75 -5.66 1.14 4.55
C GLN A 75 -6.50 -0.10 4.86
N GLU A 76 -7.62 -0.29 4.17
CA GLU A 76 -8.44 -1.51 4.30
C GLU A 76 -7.78 -2.69 3.58
N GLU A 77 -7.27 -2.47 2.37
CA GLU A 77 -6.70 -3.53 1.55
C GLU A 77 -5.36 -4.02 2.12
N ILE A 78 -4.53 -3.13 2.69
CA ILE A 78 -3.26 -3.53 3.31
C ILE A 78 -3.50 -4.44 4.52
N LYS A 79 -4.51 -4.17 5.34
CA LYS A 79 -4.91 -5.05 6.45
C LYS A 79 -5.38 -6.41 5.95
N THR A 80 -6.16 -6.42 4.87
CA THR A 80 -6.63 -7.65 4.23
C THR A 80 -5.45 -8.48 3.69
N TRP A 81 -4.50 -7.82 3.03
CA TRP A 81 -3.28 -8.43 2.54
C TRP A 81 -2.43 -9.01 3.67
N GLU A 82 -2.17 -8.26 4.74
CA GLU A 82 -1.38 -8.72 5.90
C GLU A 82 -1.96 -9.99 6.52
N GLN A 83 -3.29 -10.04 6.70
CA GLN A 83 -3.99 -11.22 7.24
C GLN A 83 -3.80 -12.45 6.35
N LYS A 84 -3.96 -12.27 5.03
CA LYS A 84 -3.83 -13.36 4.05
C LYS A 84 -2.37 -13.80 3.87
N TYR A 85 -1.43 -12.86 3.91
CA TYR A 85 -0.01 -13.16 3.89
C TYR A 85 0.41 -13.97 5.11
N LYS A 86 -0.08 -13.61 6.31
CA LYS A 86 0.18 -14.40 7.52
C LYS A 86 -0.34 -15.84 7.41
N ARG A 87 -1.49 -16.04 6.76
CA ARG A 87 -1.98 -17.41 6.46
C ARG A 87 -1.05 -18.14 5.50
N PHE A 88 -0.60 -17.49 4.44
CA PHE A 88 0.37 -18.04 3.50
C PHE A 88 1.70 -18.42 4.18
N GLU A 89 2.24 -17.53 5.03
CA GLU A 89 3.44 -17.76 5.84
C GLU A 89 3.28 -19.00 6.75
N ASN A 90 2.14 -19.13 7.43
CA ASN A 90 1.86 -20.28 8.29
C ASN A 90 1.80 -21.59 7.50
N VAL A 91 1.14 -21.60 6.34
CA VAL A 91 1.05 -22.78 5.46
C VAL A 91 2.44 -23.17 4.95
N CYS A 92 3.24 -22.20 4.50
CA CYS A 92 4.61 -22.45 4.05
C CYS A 92 5.48 -23.02 5.18
N THR A 93 5.42 -22.40 6.36
CA THR A 93 6.16 -22.83 7.55
C THR A 93 5.80 -24.25 7.97
N TYR A 94 4.49 -24.60 7.96
CA TYR A 94 4.02 -25.95 8.26
C TYR A 94 4.65 -27.00 7.34
N TYR A 95 4.84 -26.66 6.07
CA TYR A 95 5.46 -27.53 5.06
C TYR A 95 6.98 -27.37 4.93
N GLY A 96 7.63 -26.61 5.82
CA GLY A 96 9.09 -26.41 5.82
C GLY A 96 9.61 -25.51 4.69
N VAL A 97 8.73 -24.72 4.07
CA VAL A 97 9.10 -23.74 3.04
C VAL A 97 9.34 -22.39 3.72
N SER A 98 10.56 -21.86 3.57
CA SER A 98 10.90 -20.53 4.08
C SER A 98 10.35 -19.46 3.15
N VAL A 99 9.69 -18.46 3.73
CA VAL A 99 9.22 -17.25 3.04
C VAL A 99 9.65 -16.03 3.86
N PRO A 100 9.76 -14.85 3.23
CA PRO A 100 9.96 -13.60 3.96
C PRO A 100 8.89 -13.43 5.04
N THR A 101 9.26 -12.86 6.18
CA THR A 101 8.33 -12.60 7.27
C THR A 101 7.91 -11.12 7.23
N LEU A 102 6.66 -10.80 7.55
CA LEU A 102 6.19 -9.41 7.61
C LEU A 102 6.86 -8.57 8.71
N LYS A 103 7.37 -9.24 9.73
CA LYS A 103 8.21 -8.61 10.76
C LYS A 103 9.66 -8.74 10.35
N ASP A 104 10.46 -7.71 10.62
CA ASP A 104 11.91 -7.83 10.76
C ASP A 104 12.21 -8.82 11.89
N ASN A 105 12.18 -10.11 11.57
CA ASN A 105 12.41 -11.16 12.54
C ASN A 105 13.89 -11.48 12.52
N ASN A 106 14.65 -10.81 13.39
CA ASN A 106 15.90 -11.32 13.98
C ASN A 106 15.61 -12.56 14.87
N VAL A 107 14.73 -13.47 14.44
CA VAL A 107 14.36 -14.65 15.19
C VAL A 107 15.38 -15.73 14.85
N ILE A 108 16.36 -15.89 15.74
CA ILE A 108 17.30 -17.00 15.74
C ILE A 108 16.51 -18.31 15.69
N GLN A 109 16.57 -19.02 14.56
CA GLN A 109 15.97 -20.34 14.45
C GLN A 109 16.81 -21.35 15.22
N PHE A 110 16.31 -21.80 16.37
CA PHE A 110 16.87 -22.96 17.03
C PHE A 110 16.55 -24.21 16.21
N ARG A 111 17.58 -24.82 15.61
CA ARG A 111 17.47 -26.10 14.93
C ARG A 111 16.84 -27.11 15.90
N LYS A 112 15.75 -27.77 15.48
CA LYS A 112 15.21 -28.94 16.21
C LYS A 112 16.35 -29.95 16.37
N GLY A 113 16.72 -30.22 17.62
CA GLY A 113 17.77 -31.18 17.96
C GLY A 113 17.47 -32.53 17.32
N VAL A 114 18.47 -33.09 16.63
CA VAL A 114 18.48 -34.49 16.27
C VAL A 114 18.56 -35.26 17.60
N LYS A 115 17.52 -36.02 17.94
CA LYS A 115 17.61 -37.00 19.01
C LYS A 115 18.64 -38.06 18.57
N GLN A 116 19.77 -38.12 19.27
CA GLN A 116 20.62 -39.32 19.30
C GLN A 116 19.98 -40.34 20.24
#